data_AF-N6XF43-F1
#
_entry.id   AF-N6XF43-F1
#
_cell.length_a   1.000
_cell.length_b   1.000
_cell.length_c   1.000
_cell.angle_alpha   90.00
_cell.angle_beta   90.00
_cell.angle_gamma   90.00
#
_symmetry.space_group_name_H-M   'P 1'
#
loop_
_entity.id
_entity.type
_entity.pdbx_description
1 polymer ?
#
loop_
_entity_poly.entity_id
_entity_poly.type
_entity_poly.pdbx_seq_one_letter_code
_entity_poly.pdbx_strand_id
1 'polypeptide(L)'
;MVPEVIQAVPEDDTPPTVGEQYKALWVRYRNALENWANEQCEIRSEERRILNRHHNEYMRAFEDMTGYDVRRTLESRAAEIRKMMVWTAEKVFAPEGVSLKIDGYDIHERFRSDEDNIDAFDPVAIWSYLEQKYGGDFGEKLAWQQVARGFKSKFNLDEGEKVVIKNGYIVLDRSVWLDDFDKKQYKKNRLAFDCVESISQSLNVLSEIARWSDRIALSHDLHRLNRTFSDRTYEVQSRAKHPAGDNGEVIIVTYTSRFEFLIRQDFAEQLQVFLGTYLEIEP
;
A
#
# COMPACT_ATOMS: atom_id res chain seq x y z
N MET A 1 60.85 22.97 6.64
CA MET A 1 60.25 21.71 6.14
C MET A 1 59.27 21.24 7.20
N VAL A 2 57.98 21.50 6.96
CA VAL A 2 56.87 21.02 7.79
C VAL A 2 56.17 19.95 6.97
N PRO A 3 55.89 18.74 7.50
CA PRO A 3 55.15 17.74 6.75
C PRO A 3 53.69 18.17 6.67
N GLU A 4 53.17 18.19 5.45
CA GLU A 4 51.76 18.38 5.15
C GLU A 4 50.98 17.21 5.75
N VAL A 5 50.15 17.50 6.75
CA VAL A 5 49.21 16.54 7.31
C VAL A 5 48.12 16.33 6.26
N ILE A 6 48.19 15.19 5.57
CA ILE A 6 47.10 14.69 4.74
C ILE A 6 45.92 14.46 5.69
N GLN A 7 44.95 15.37 5.68
CA GLN A 7 43.68 15.17 6.35
C GLN A 7 42.99 13.97 5.69
N ALA A 8 42.74 12.93 6.48
CA ALA A 8 41.90 11.82 6.08
C ALA A 8 40.51 12.36 5.73
N VAL A 9 40.08 12.14 4.50
CA VAL A 9 38.70 12.31 4.08
C VAL A 9 37.89 11.28 4.87
N PRO A 10 36.85 11.66 5.63
CA PRO A 10 36.00 10.68 6.28
C PRO A 10 35.26 9.90 5.19
N GLU A 11 35.53 8.60 5.09
CA GLU A 11 34.66 7.67 4.40
C GLU A 11 33.32 7.71 5.13
N ASP A 12 32.33 8.31 4.49
CA ASP A 12 30.96 8.33 4.99
C ASP A 12 30.40 6.91 4.86
N ASP A 13 30.56 6.11 5.92
CA ASP A 13 30.11 4.72 6.06
C ASP A 13 28.57 4.60 6.13
N THR A 14 27.85 5.69 5.83
CA THR A 14 26.39 5.70 5.85
C THR A 14 25.86 4.93 4.63
N PRO A 15 25.04 3.88 4.81
CA PRO A 15 24.51 3.12 3.68
C PRO A 15 23.66 4.05 2.79
N PRO A 16 23.71 3.88 1.46
CA PRO A 16 23.01 4.77 0.53
C PRO A 16 21.50 4.74 0.83
N THR A 17 20.89 5.92 0.81
CA THR A 17 19.44 6.09 0.94
C THR A 17 18.71 5.34 -0.17
N VAL A 18 17.41 5.05 0.03
CA VAL A 18 16.57 4.43 -1.00
C VAL A 18 16.59 5.28 -2.29
N GLY A 19 16.59 6.61 -2.16
CA GLY A 19 16.72 7.53 -3.29
C GLY A 19 18.02 7.33 -4.08
N GLU A 20 19.17 7.24 -3.39
CA GLU A 20 20.48 7.01 -4.02
C GLU A 20 20.57 5.64 -4.70
N GLN A 21 20.02 4.60 -4.06
CA GLN A 21 19.96 3.26 -4.65
C GLN A 21 19.15 3.26 -5.96
N TYR A 22 17.96 3.88 -5.97
CA TYR A 22 17.15 3.98 -7.18
C TYR A 22 17.77 4.90 -8.23
N LYS A 23 18.50 5.95 -7.85
CA LYS A 23 19.26 6.78 -8.78
C LYS A 23 20.36 6.00 -9.48
N ALA A 24 21.12 5.18 -8.75
CA ALA A 24 22.13 4.30 -9.34
C ALA A 24 21.51 3.30 -10.32
N LEU A 25 20.36 2.70 -9.97
CA LEU A 25 19.60 1.81 -10.87
C LEU A 25 19.09 2.54 -12.11
N TRP A 26 18.57 3.76 -11.96
CA TRP A 26 18.07 4.59 -13.06
C TRP A 26 19.18 4.93 -14.06
N VAL A 27 20.32 5.43 -13.59
CA VAL A 27 21.47 5.75 -14.43
C VAL A 27 21.96 4.51 -15.18
N ARG A 28 22.08 3.38 -14.48
CA ARG A 28 22.50 2.11 -15.09
C ARG A 28 21.50 1.65 -16.17
N TYR A 29 20.21 1.75 -15.90
CA TYR A 29 19.17 1.36 -16.84
C TYR A 29 19.16 2.25 -18.08
N ARG A 30 19.23 3.58 -17.90
CA ARG A 30 19.28 4.55 -18.99
C ARG A 30 20.45 4.28 -19.93
N ASN A 31 21.65 4.13 -19.38
CA ASN A 31 22.85 3.84 -20.17
C ASN A 31 22.72 2.52 -20.94
N ALA A 32 22.16 1.48 -20.33
CA ALA A 32 21.95 0.20 -20.99
C ALA A 32 20.94 0.30 -22.15
N LEU A 33 19.86 1.06 -21.96
CA LEU A 33 18.84 1.27 -22.97
C LEU A 33 19.35 2.09 -24.15
N GLU A 34 20.10 3.16 -23.88
CA GLU A 34 20.73 4.00 -24.91
C GLU A 34 21.76 3.21 -25.72
N ASN A 35 22.60 2.40 -25.06
CA ASN A 35 23.56 1.52 -25.74
C ASN A 35 22.84 0.48 -26.62
N TRP A 36 21.76 -0.12 -26.12
CA TRP A 36 20.96 -1.08 -26.89
C TRP A 36 20.31 -0.42 -28.12
N ALA A 37 19.79 0.79 -27.98
CA ALA A 37 19.20 1.53 -29.09
C ALA A 37 20.25 1.84 -30.17
N ASN A 38 21.45 2.26 -29.77
CA ASN A 38 22.57 2.50 -30.70
C ASN A 38 22.95 1.22 -31.46
N GLU A 39 23.10 0.09 -30.76
CA GLU A 39 23.40 -1.21 -31.38
C GLU A 39 22.31 -1.62 -32.39
N GLN A 40 21.03 -1.43 -32.06
CA GLN A 40 19.93 -1.70 -32.99
C GLN A 40 19.99 -0.82 -34.24
N CYS A 41 20.33 0.47 -34.09
CA CYS A 41 20.53 1.35 -35.24
C CYS A 41 21.70 0.91 -36.13
N GLU A 42 22.80 0.43 -35.54
CA GLU A 42 23.95 -0.10 -36.29
C GLU A 42 23.59 -1.38 -37.06
N ILE A 43 22.96 -2.35 -36.39
CA ILE A 43 22.45 -3.59 -37.01
C ILE A 43 21.53 -3.25 -38.18
N ARG A 44 20.61 -2.29 -37.99
CA ARG A 44 19.66 -1.90 -39.02
C ARG A 44 20.33 -1.14 -40.17
N SER A 45 21.37 -0.34 -39.89
CA SER A 45 22.18 0.27 -40.93
C SER A 45 22.93 -0.78 -41.76
N GLU A 46 23.44 -1.85 -41.14
CA GLU A 46 24.11 -2.94 -41.84
C GLU A 46 23.12 -3.75 -42.70
N GLU A 47 21.96 -4.10 -42.15
CA GLU A 47 20.90 -4.77 -42.88
C GLU A 47 20.48 -3.97 -44.12
N ARG A 48 20.29 -2.65 -43.98
CA ARG A 48 19.95 -1.76 -45.10
C ARG A 48 21.01 -1.80 -46.20
N ARG A 49 22.30 -1.87 -45.85
CA ARG A 49 23.39 -2.02 -46.84
C ARG A 49 23.30 -3.34 -47.59
N ILE A 50 22.93 -4.44 -46.93
CA ILE A 50 22.73 -5.75 -47.56
C ILE A 50 21.53 -5.70 -48.51
N LEU A 51 20.38 -5.22 -48.03
CA LEU A 51 19.14 -5.19 -48.79
C LEU A 51 19.20 -4.26 -50.02
N ASN A 52 19.86 -3.10 -49.90
CA ASN A 52 20.06 -2.18 -51.01
C ASN A 52 20.90 -2.81 -52.14
N ARG A 53 21.88 -3.67 -51.83
CA ARG A 53 22.65 -4.41 -52.86
C ARG A 53 21.79 -5.40 -53.63
N HIS A 54 20.69 -5.86 -53.05
CA HIS A 54 19.79 -6.86 -53.62
C HIS A 54 18.47 -6.26 -54.11
N HIS A 55 18.36 -4.93 -54.22
CA HIS A 55 17.13 -4.21 -54.63
C HIS A 55 15.88 -4.57 -53.81
N ASN A 56 16.05 -4.97 -52.54
CA ASN A 56 14.97 -5.42 -51.65
C ASN A 56 14.73 -4.40 -50.52
N GLU A 57 14.59 -3.13 -50.87
CA GLU A 57 14.54 -1.99 -49.93
C GLU A 57 13.34 -2.02 -48.96
N TYR A 58 12.29 -2.77 -49.30
CA TYR A 58 11.04 -2.87 -48.53
C TYR A 58 11.03 -4.01 -47.51
N MET A 59 12.04 -4.88 -47.48
CA MET A 59 12.12 -5.96 -46.50
C MET A 59 12.85 -5.49 -45.23
N ARG A 60 12.48 -6.08 -44.08
CA ARG A 60 13.19 -5.89 -42.81
C ARG A 60 13.03 -7.13 -41.94
N ALA A 61 14.14 -7.56 -41.36
CA ALA A 61 14.23 -8.56 -40.32
C ALA A 61 14.41 -7.91 -38.94
N PHE A 62 15.04 -6.74 -38.87
CA PHE A 62 15.28 -6.01 -37.62
C PHE A 62 14.47 -4.70 -37.56
N GLU A 63 14.06 -4.33 -36.34
CA GLU A 63 13.32 -3.08 -36.07
C GLU A 63 14.29 -1.93 -35.79
N ASP A 64 13.86 -0.71 -36.12
CA ASP A 64 14.54 0.50 -35.66
C ASP A 64 14.11 0.77 -34.22
N MET A 65 15.05 1.07 -33.32
CA MET A 65 14.73 1.64 -32.03
C MET A 65 14.85 3.15 -32.13
N THR A 66 13.71 3.85 -32.25
CA THR A 66 13.74 5.29 -32.39
C THR A 66 14.02 5.97 -31.06
N GLY A 67 14.46 7.25 -31.10
CA GLY A 67 14.59 8.05 -29.87
C GLY A 67 13.26 8.18 -29.10
N TYR A 68 12.14 8.10 -29.81
CA TYR A 68 10.81 8.05 -29.21
C TYR A 68 10.57 6.74 -28.44
N ASP A 69 10.98 5.59 -28.99
CA ASP A 69 10.85 4.28 -28.30
C ASP A 69 11.70 4.22 -27.03
N VAL A 70 12.90 4.81 -27.07
CA VAL A 70 13.76 4.99 -25.89
C VAL A 70 13.07 5.86 -24.85
N ARG A 71 12.60 7.06 -25.22
CA ARG A 71 11.91 7.99 -24.31
C ARG A 71 10.69 7.36 -23.66
N ARG A 72 9.80 6.75 -24.44
CA ARG A 72 8.60 6.07 -23.94
C ARG A 72 8.94 4.94 -22.95
N THR A 73 10.01 4.20 -23.22
CA THR A 73 10.48 3.14 -22.31
C THR A 73 11.00 3.73 -21.01
N LEU A 74 11.77 4.82 -21.08
CA LEU A 74 12.26 5.54 -19.90
C LEU A 74 11.10 6.09 -19.07
N GLU A 75 10.09 6.71 -19.67
CA GLU A 75 8.90 7.22 -18.98
C GLU A 75 8.18 6.13 -18.19
N SER A 76 7.91 4.99 -18.84
CA SER A 76 7.26 3.85 -18.18
C SER A 76 8.08 3.36 -16.99
N ARG A 77 9.41 3.33 -17.11
CA ARG A 77 10.30 2.86 -16.03
C ARG A 77 10.43 3.86 -14.90
N ALA A 78 10.48 5.16 -15.21
CA ALA A 78 10.44 6.22 -14.22
C ALA A 78 9.13 6.19 -13.42
N ALA A 79 8.00 5.95 -14.08
CA ALA A 79 6.71 5.80 -13.41
C ALA A 79 6.67 4.60 -12.45
N GLU A 80 7.22 3.46 -12.85
CA GLU A 80 7.34 2.28 -11.98
C GLU A 80 8.31 2.51 -10.81
N ILE A 81 9.46 3.16 -11.04
CA ILE A 81 10.39 3.51 -9.96
C ILE A 81 9.68 4.40 -8.94
N ARG A 82 9.00 5.48 -9.38
CA ARG A 82 8.26 6.37 -8.49
C ARG A 82 7.22 5.59 -7.67
N LYS A 83 6.45 4.70 -8.32
CA LYS A 83 5.46 3.84 -7.63
C LYS A 83 6.12 2.96 -6.57
N MET A 84 7.26 2.33 -6.89
CA MET A 84 8.00 1.50 -5.93
C MET A 84 8.57 2.31 -4.77
N MET A 85 9.02 3.55 -5.02
CA MET A 85 9.49 4.46 -3.97
C MET A 85 8.37 4.86 -3.03
N VAL A 86 7.18 5.19 -3.55
CA VAL A 86 5.99 5.46 -2.72
C VAL A 86 5.65 4.24 -1.87
N TRP A 87 5.58 3.05 -2.47
CA TRP A 87 5.31 1.82 -1.73
C TRP A 87 6.37 1.50 -0.67
N THR A 88 7.63 1.85 -0.93
CA THR A 88 8.71 1.69 0.05
C THR A 88 8.54 2.69 1.21
N ALA A 89 8.22 3.95 0.91
CA ALA A 89 7.91 4.98 1.91
C ALA A 89 6.70 4.58 2.79
N GLU A 90 5.62 4.07 2.19
CA GLU A 90 4.45 3.55 2.91
C GLU A 90 4.80 2.46 3.93
N LYS A 91 5.88 1.70 3.70
CA LYS A 91 6.35 0.67 4.62
C LYS A 91 7.36 1.16 5.64
N VAL A 92 8.28 2.03 5.23
CA VAL A 92 9.38 2.52 6.08
C VAL A 92 8.88 3.57 7.07
N PHE A 93 7.89 4.37 6.68
CA PHE A 93 7.37 5.47 7.52
C PHE A 93 6.09 5.11 8.27
N ALA A 94 5.53 3.93 8.02
CA ALA A 94 4.44 3.41 8.83
C ALA A 94 4.98 2.83 10.14
N PRO A 95 4.22 2.94 11.25
CA PRO A 95 4.55 2.24 12.47
C PRO A 95 4.40 0.73 12.23
N GLU A 96 5.16 -0.07 12.96
CA GLU A 96 5.18 -1.51 12.76
C GLU A 96 3.77 -2.12 12.86
N GLY A 97 3.37 -2.90 11.85
CA GLY A 97 2.08 -3.58 11.81
C GLY A 97 0.88 -2.72 11.37
N VAL A 98 1.13 -1.51 10.89
CA VAL A 98 0.11 -0.60 10.35
C VAL A 98 0.45 -0.26 8.90
N SER A 99 -0.58 0.06 8.11
CA SER A 99 -0.38 0.61 6.77
C SER A 99 -0.47 2.13 6.76
N LEU A 100 0.54 2.78 6.19
CA LEU A 100 0.44 4.17 5.73
C LEU A 100 0.04 4.15 4.26
N LYS A 101 -1.00 4.89 3.89
CA LYS A 101 -1.37 5.12 2.49
C LYS A 101 -0.93 6.52 2.07
N ILE A 102 -0.11 6.59 1.03
CA ILE A 102 0.33 7.86 0.43
C ILE A 102 -0.42 8.04 -0.88
N ASP A 103 -0.93 9.25 -1.11
CA ASP A 103 -1.54 9.57 -2.40
C ASP A 103 -0.45 9.68 -3.48
N GLY A 104 -0.35 8.64 -4.32
CA GLY A 104 0.59 8.60 -5.43
C GLY A 104 0.33 9.67 -6.49
N TYR A 105 -0.87 10.24 -6.55
CA TYR A 105 -1.21 11.32 -7.49
C TYR A 105 -0.45 12.60 -7.14
N ASP A 106 -0.45 13.03 -5.87
CA ASP A 106 0.33 14.18 -5.39
C ASP A 106 1.82 14.07 -5.76
N ILE A 107 2.37 12.85 -5.62
CA ILE A 107 3.78 12.58 -5.94
C ILE A 107 3.99 12.65 -7.46
N HIS A 108 3.07 12.12 -8.25
CA HIS A 108 3.13 12.17 -9.70
C HIS A 108 3.05 13.59 -10.24
N GLU A 109 2.16 14.43 -9.70
CA GLU A 109 2.02 15.83 -10.11
C GLU A 109 3.29 16.63 -9.83
N ARG A 110 3.93 16.39 -8.68
CA ARG A 110 5.16 17.08 -8.28
C ARG A 110 6.40 16.57 -9.03
N PHE A 111 6.48 15.27 -9.27
CA PHE A 111 7.60 14.60 -9.92
C PHE A 111 7.15 13.91 -11.20
N ARG A 112 6.81 14.76 -12.18
CA ARG A 112 6.43 14.31 -13.52
C ARG A 112 7.59 13.61 -14.20
N SER A 113 7.24 12.59 -14.97
CA SER A 113 8.19 11.76 -15.71
C SER A 113 7.61 11.40 -17.08
N ASP A 114 6.86 12.34 -17.66
CA ASP A 114 6.35 12.29 -19.04
C ASP A 114 7.48 12.69 -20.02
N GLU A 115 7.18 12.63 -21.32
CA GLU A 115 8.15 12.84 -22.40
C GLU A 115 8.96 14.14 -22.26
N ASP A 116 8.32 15.20 -21.77
CA ASP A 116 8.90 16.53 -21.59
C ASP A 116 9.80 16.63 -20.35
N ASN A 117 9.63 15.76 -19.36
CA ASN A 117 10.29 15.85 -18.05
C ASN A 117 11.23 14.68 -17.72
N ILE A 118 11.36 13.69 -18.62
CA ILE A 118 12.11 12.46 -18.32
C ILE A 118 13.60 12.69 -18.00
N ASP A 119 14.20 13.72 -18.59
CA ASP A 119 15.58 14.11 -18.32
C ASP A 119 15.78 14.73 -16.92
N ALA A 120 14.70 15.22 -16.30
CA ALA A 120 14.69 15.77 -14.95
C ALA A 120 14.30 14.74 -13.86
N PHE A 121 14.08 13.48 -14.24
CA PHE A 121 13.71 12.44 -13.28
C PHE A 121 14.84 12.16 -12.28
N ASP A 122 14.62 12.53 -11.01
CA ASP A 122 15.60 12.37 -9.94
C ASP A 122 15.01 11.58 -8.75
N PRO A 123 15.32 10.27 -8.65
CA PRO A 123 14.90 9.45 -7.51
C PRO A 123 15.32 10.01 -6.14
N VAL A 124 16.46 10.71 -6.05
CA VAL A 124 16.90 11.30 -4.78
C VAL A 124 15.94 12.39 -4.33
N ALA A 125 15.55 13.29 -5.24
CA ALA A 125 14.60 14.36 -4.94
C ALA A 125 13.22 13.83 -4.53
N ILE A 126 12.76 12.74 -5.17
CA ILE A 126 11.51 12.06 -4.81
C ILE A 126 11.61 11.52 -3.37
N TRP A 127 12.70 10.81 -3.04
CA TRP A 127 12.88 10.22 -1.72
C TRP A 127 12.98 11.28 -0.63
N SER A 128 13.78 12.32 -0.83
CA SER A 128 13.92 13.42 0.13
C SER A 128 12.59 14.12 0.40
N TYR A 129 11.73 14.27 -0.62
CA TYR A 129 10.39 14.80 -0.42
C TYR A 129 9.49 13.86 0.38
N LEU A 130 9.56 12.55 0.11
CA LEU A 130 8.82 11.55 0.86
C LEU A 130 9.27 11.53 2.34
N GLU A 131 10.57 11.56 2.62
CA GLU A 131 11.11 11.67 3.97
C GLU A 131 10.69 12.97 4.66
N GLN A 132 10.74 14.10 3.95
CA GLN A 132 10.32 15.39 4.51
C GLN A 132 8.84 15.41 4.87
N LYS A 133 7.98 14.88 3.98
CA LYS A 133 6.52 14.98 4.13
C LYS A 133 5.95 13.86 5.00
N TYR A 134 6.57 12.68 5.02
CA TYR A 134 6.02 11.49 5.64
C TYR A 134 7.00 10.78 6.58
N GLY A 135 8.27 11.18 6.67
CA GLY A 135 9.22 10.54 7.58
C GLY A 135 8.96 10.85 9.06
N GLY A 136 9.51 9.99 9.93
CA GLY A 136 9.47 10.14 11.39
C GLY A 136 8.05 10.17 11.96
N ASP A 137 7.90 10.87 13.09
CA ASP A 137 6.65 10.96 13.87
C ASP A 137 5.43 11.42 13.05
N PHE A 138 5.65 12.20 11.99
CA PHE A 138 4.55 12.66 11.15
C PHE A 138 3.91 11.51 10.35
N GLY A 139 4.73 10.64 9.74
CA GLY A 139 4.24 9.45 9.03
C GLY A 139 3.52 8.49 9.96
N GLU A 140 4.10 8.28 11.14
CA GLU A 140 3.49 7.44 12.17
C GLU A 140 2.13 7.98 12.60
N LYS A 141 2.05 9.27 12.93
CA LYS A 141 0.80 9.94 13.29
C LYS A 141 -0.21 9.85 12.16
N LEU A 142 0.20 10.12 10.92
CA LEU A 142 -0.69 10.06 9.75
C LEU A 142 -1.24 8.64 9.53
N ALA A 143 -0.41 7.61 9.70
CA ALA A 143 -0.86 6.22 9.62
C ALA A 143 -1.95 5.93 10.66
N TRP A 144 -1.74 6.32 11.92
CA TRP A 144 -2.76 6.15 12.96
C TRP A 144 -4.04 6.97 12.71
N GLN A 145 -3.92 8.18 12.18
CA GLN A 145 -5.07 8.98 11.74
C GLN A 145 -5.87 8.26 10.65
N GLN A 146 -5.20 7.60 9.70
CA GLN A 146 -5.87 6.82 8.66
C GLN A 146 -6.59 5.60 9.26
N VAL A 147 -6.00 4.91 10.24
CA VAL A 147 -6.67 3.82 10.98
C VAL A 147 -7.90 4.34 11.72
N ALA A 148 -7.81 5.48 12.41
CA ALA A 148 -8.93 6.09 13.14
C ALA A 148 -10.07 6.49 12.20
N ARG A 149 -9.77 7.14 11.06
CA ARG A 149 -10.76 7.46 10.01
C ARG A 149 -11.37 6.20 9.41
N GLY A 150 -10.56 5.17 9.17
CA GLY A 150 -11.00 3.85 8.73
C GLY A 150 -11.98 3.23 9.72
N PHE A 151 -11.66 3.23 11.01
CA PHE A 151 -12.54 2.74 12.07
C PHE A 151 -13.88 3.49 12.09
N LYS A 152 -13.86 4.84 12.12
CA LYS A 152 -15.08 5.67 12.07
C LYS A 152 -15.94 5.33 10.86
N SER A 153 -15.33 5.26 9.68
CA SER A 153 -16.01 4.94 8.42
C SER A 153 -16.59 3.52 8.39
N LYS A 154 -15.91 2.54 8.99
CA LYS A 154 -16.42 1.16 9.01
C LYS A 154 -17.51 0.93 10.02
N PHE A 155 -17.45 1.57 11.19
CA PHE A 155 -18.47 1.36 12.22
C PHE A 155 -19.52 2.46 12.29
N ASN A 156 -19.57 3.35 11.28
CA ASN A 156 -20.54 4.44 11.15
C ASN A 156 -20.73 5.21 12.46
N LEU A 157 -19.63 5.59 13.10
CA LEU A 157 -19.67 6.40 14.33
C LEU A 157 -20.03 7.85 13.99
N ASP A 158 -21.26 8.08 13.55
CA ASP A 158 -21.84 9.39 13.31
C ASP A 158 -22.51 9.93 14.58
N GLU A 159 -22.61 11.25 14.69
CA GLU A 159 -23.19 11.92 15.85
C GLU A 159 -24.67 11.52 16.03
N GLY A 160 -24.98 10.86 17.16
CA GLY A 160 -26.35 10.52 17.56
C GLY A 160 -26.70 9.04 17.53
N GLU A 161 -25.82 8.15 17.04
CA GLU A 161 -26.02 6.72 17.23
C GLU A 161 -25.89 6.33 18.72
N LYS A 162 -26.91 5.65 19.24
CA LYS A 162 -26.90 5.18 20.63
C LYS A 162 -25.92 4.03 20.76
N VAL A 163 -24.87 4.21 21.55
CA VAL A 163 -23.97 3.12 21.98
C VAL A 163 -24.81 2.05 22.70
N VAL A 164 -24.88 0.86 22.11
CA VAL A 164 -25.58 -0.28 22.70
C VAL A 164 -24.60 -1.07 23.56
N ILE A 165 -24.93 -1.27 24.83
CA ILE A 165 -24.15 -2.10 25.75
C ILE A 165 -24.94 -3.37 26.07
N LYS A 166 -24.32 -4.54 25.91
CA LYS A 166 -24.89 -5.85 26.25
C LYS A 166 -23.88 -6.65 27.07
N ASN A 167 -24.23 -7.05 28.29
CA ASN A 167 -23.42 -7.95 29.14
C ASN A 167 -21.93 -7.53 29.29
N GLY A 168 -21.64 -6.23 29.43
CA GLY A 168 -20.27 -5.72 29.53
C GLY A 168 -19.54 -5.53 28.19
N TYR A 169 -20.25 -5.64 27.06
CA TYR A 169 -19.74 -5.38 25.73
C TYR A 169 -20.41 -4.18 25.10
N ILE A 170 -19.63 -3.34 24.42
CA ILE A 170 -20.14 -2.42 23.41
C ILE A 170 -20.45 -3.22 22.15
N VAL A 171 -21.61 -2.96 21.54
CA VAL A 171 -22.04 -3.65 20.32
C VAL A 171 -21.91 -2.69 19.14
N LEU A 172 -21.13 -3.10 18.14
CA LEU A 172 -21.07 -2.43 16.85
C LEU A 172 -21.63 -3.37 15.76
N ASP A 173 -22.57 -2.87 14.96
CA ASP A 173 -23.22 -3.67 13.94
C ASP A 173 -22.66 -3.36 12.55
N ARG A 174 -22.49 -4.39 11.72
CA ARG A 174 -22.20 -4.26 10.29
C ARG A 174 -23.23 -5.02 9.48
N SER A 175 -23.97 -4.32 8.64
CA SER A 175 -24.85 -4.96 7.66
C SER A 175 -24.02 -5.81 6.69
N VAL A 176 -24.49 -7.02 6.41
CA VAL A 176 -23.91 -7.91 5.40
C VAL A 176 -24.99 -8.48 4.53
N TRP A 177 -24.63 -8.85 3.31
CA TRP A 177 -25.50 -9.58 2.40
C TRP A 177 -24.78 -10.83 1.88
N LEU A 178 -25.59 -11.84 1.59
CA LEU A 178 -25.13 -13.10 1.03
C LEU A 178 -25.08 -13.00 -0.49
N ASP A 179 -24.18 -13.75 -1.10
CA ASP A 179 -24.10 -13.87 -2.54
C ASP A 179 -25.36 -14.57 -3.09
N ASP A 180 -26.06 -13.86 -3.96
CA ASP A 180 -27.34 -14.25 -4.50
C ASP A 180 -27.23 -15.46 -5.44
N PHE A 181 -26.12 -15.56 -6.18
CA PHE A 181 -25.84 -16.66 -7.09
C PHE A 181 -25.57 -17.94 -6.30
N ASP A 182 -24.67 -17.89 -5.31
CA ASP A 182 -24.32 -19.04 -4.48
C ASP A 182 -25.50 -19.53 -3.63
N LYS A 183 -26.33 -18.60 -3.15
CA LYS A 183 -27.56 -18.94 -2.43
C LYS A 183 -28.59 -19.63 -3.34
N LYS A 184 -28.77 -19.17 -4.58
CA LYS A 184 -29.74 -19.74 -5.53
C LYS A 184 -29.28 -21.09 -6.07
N GLN A 185 -28.04 -21.17 -6.54
CA GLN A 185 -27.47 -22.31 -7.27
C GLN A 185 -26.94 -23.41 -6.36
N TYR A 186 -26.26 -23.07 -5.27
CA TYR A 186 -25.56 -24.04 -4.41
C TYR A 186 -26.15 -24.15 -3.01
N LYS A 187 -27.17 -23.34 -2.67
CA LYS A 187 -27.78 -23.27 -1.33
C LYS A 187 -26.76 -22.92 -0.23
N LYS A 188 -25.73 -22.16 -0.58
CA LYS A 188 -24.66 -21.74 0.35
C LYS A 188 -24.88 -20.31 0.83
N ASN A 189 -24.63 -20.07 2.10
CA ASN A 189 -24.70 -18.74 2.70
C ASN A 189 -23.32 -18.06 2.67
N ARG A 190 -22.79 -17.77 1.48
CA ARG A 190 -21.52 -17.06 1.36
C ARG A 190 -21.73 -15.56 1.38
N LEU A 191 -20.79 -14.82 1.96
CA LEU A 191 -20.80 -13.36 1.88
C LEU A 191 -20.57 -12.93 0.43
N ALA A 192 -21.28 -11.89 0.00
CA ALA A 192 -20.96 -11.24 -1.27
C ALA A 192 -19.55 -10.62 -1.22
N PHE A 193 -18.93 -10.45 -2.39
CA PHE A 193 -17.55 -9.97 -2.50
C PHE A 193 -17.30 -8.66 -1.74
N ASP A 194 -18.13 -7.65 -1.96
CA ASP A 194 -18.00 -6.34 -1.27
C ASP A 194 -18.18 -6.45 0.25
N CYS A 195 -18.98 -7.42 0.73
CA CYS A 195 -19.11 -7.71 2.16
C CYS A 195 -17.85 -8.33 2.74
N VAL A 196 -17.21 -9.24 2.00
CA VAL A 196 -15.93 -9.83 2.41
C VAL A 196 -14.88 -8.72 2.59
N GLU A 197 -14.75 -7.83 1.60
CA GLU A 197 -13.81 -6.71 1.66
C GLU A 197 -14.13 -5.77 2.84
N SER A 198 -15.39 -5.40 3.01
CA SER A 198 -15.89 -4.55 4.09
C SER A 198 -15.60 -5.12 5.49
N ILE A 199 -15.86 -6.41 5.70
CA ILE A 199 -15.56 -7.10 6.97
C ILE A 199 -14.06 -7.24 7.17
N SER A 200 -13.31 -7.57 6.11
CA SER A 200 -11.85 -7.66 6.15
C SER A 200 -11.21 -6.34 6.61
N GLN A 201 -11.66 -5.22 6.04
CA GLN A 201 -11.20 -3.89 6.42
C GLN A 201 -11.58 -3.55 7.88
N SER A 202 -12.79 -3.92 8.32
CA SER A 202 -13.25 -3.71 9.71
C SER A 202 -12.40 -4.49 10.73
N LEU A 203 -12.00 -5.71 10.37
CA LEU A 203 -11.11 -6.55 11.18
C LEU A 203 -9.68 -6.03 11.20
N ASN A 204 -9.18 -5.51 10.07
CA ASN A 204 -7.84 -4.95 9.99
C ASN A 204 -7.71 -3.70 10.89
N VAL A 205 -8.65 -2.76 10.83
CA VAL A 205 -8.61 -1.58 11.71
C VAL A 205 -8.71 -1.94 13.19
N LEU A 206 -9.55 -2.93 13.54
CA LEU A 206 -9.61 -3.46 14.92
C LEU A 206 -8.28 -4.11 15.34
N SER A 207 -7.63 -4.84 14.43
CA SER A 207 -6.34 -5.48 14.68
C SER A 207 -5.22 -4.46 14.91
N GLU A 208 -5.19 -3.40 14.10
CA GLU A 208 -4.22 -2.31 14.21
C GLU A 208 -4.40 -1.55 15.55
N ILE A 209 -5.64 -1.28 15.97
CA ILE A 209 -5.93 -0.65 17.28
C ILE A 209 -5.62 -1.60 18.45
N ALA A 210 -5.90 -2.90 18.30
CA ALA A 210 -5.52 -3.91 19.29
C ALA A 210 -4.00 -3.93 19.49
N ARG A 211 -3.24 -3.86 18.39
CA ARG A 211 -1.78 -3.79 18.44
C ARG A 211 -1.29 -2.49 19.08
N TRP A 212 -1.89 -1.34 18.75
CA TRP A 212 -1.58 -0.05 19.39
C TRP A 212 -1.76 -0.08 20.92
N SER A 213 -2.75 -0.84 21.41
CA SER A 213 -3.04 -1.00 22.85
C SER A 213 -2.33 -2.20 23.49
N ASP A 214 -1.24 -2.68 22.88
CA ASP A 214 -0.44 -3.84 23.33
C ASP A 214 -1.21 -5.17 23.47
N ARG A 215 -2.37 -5.31 22.80
CA ARG A 215 -3.17 -6.54 22.76
C ARG A 215 -2.78 -7.41 21.56
N ILE A 216 -1.55 -7.90 21.56
CA ILE A 216 -0.96 -8.67 20.45
C ILE A 216 -1.76 -9.95 20.15
N ALA A 217 -2.24 -10.66 21.18
CA ALA A 217 -3.06 -11.87 21.00
C ALA A 217 -4.37 -11.56 20.24
N LEU A 218 -5.07 -10.49 20.64
CA LEU A 218 -6.27 -10.02 19.96
C LEU A 218 -6.01 -9.64 18.50
N SER A 219 -4.94 -8.87 18.24
CA SER A 219 -4.53 -8.51 16.87
C SER A 219 -4.32 -9.76 16.00
N HIS A 220 -3.58 -10.76 16.50
CA HIS A 220 -3.37 -12.00 15.77
C HIS A 220 -4.66 -12.78 15.50
N ASP A 221 -5.56 -12.86 16.48
CA ASP A 221 -6.83 -13.56 16.34
C ASP A 221 -7.77 -12.84 15.35
N LEU A 222 -7.81 -11.51 15.36
CA LEU A 222 -8.55 -10.73 14.37
C LEU A 222 -8.05 -10.97 12.94
N HIS A 223 -6.72 -11.09 12.74
CA HIS A 223 -6.17 -11.49 11.45
C HIS A 223 -6.49 -12.94 11.05
N ARG A 224 -6.62 -13.86 12.02
CA ARG A 224 -7.11 -15.23 11.74
C ARG A 224 -8.57 -15.20 11.30
N LEU A 225 -9.42 -14.46 12.00
CA LEU A 225 -10.82 -14.29 11.63
C LEU A 225 -10.98 -13.62 10.26
N ASN A 226 -10.10 -12.68 9.92
CA ASN A 226 -10.09 -12.06 8.59
C ASN A 226 -9.87 -13.12 7.50
N ARG A 227 -8.89 -14.02 7.68
CA ARG A 227 -8.66 -15.14 6.77
C ARG A 227 -9.87 -16.09 6.70
N THR A 228 -10.52 -16.36 7.82
CA THR A 228 -11.74 -17.20 7.86
C THR A 228 -12.88 -16.58 7.05
N PHE A 229 -13.22 -15.31 7.29
CA PHE A 229 -14.33 -14.67 6.57
C PHE A 229 -14.02 -14.33 5.11
N SER A 230 -12.73 -14.27 4.75
CA SER A 230 -12.27 -14.10 3.38
C SER A 230 -12.14 -15.41 2.60
N ASP A 231 -12.26 -16.56 3.27
CA ASP A 231 -12.21 -17.87 2.63
C ASP A 231 -13.47 -18.06 1.77
N ARG A 232 -13.28 -18.35 0.47
CA ARG A 232 -14.38 -18.65 -0.46
C ARG A 232 -15.19 -19.87 -0.04
N THR A 233 -14.66 -20.72 0.83
CA THR A 233 -15.36 -21.89 1.37
C THR A 233 -16.14 -21.61 2.65
N TYR A 234 -15.94 -20.45 3.28
CA TYR A 234 -16.65 -20.07 4.49
C TYR A 234 -18.14 -19.84 4.22
N GLU A 235 -18.99 -20.47 5.04
CA GLU A 235 -20.44 -20.32 4.98
C GLU A 235 -20.94 -19.68 6.28
N VAL A 236 -21.65 -18.56 6.15
CA VAL A 236 -22.22 -17.81 7.27
C VAL A 236 -23.28 -18.65 7.97
N GLN A 237 -23.04 -18.91 9.25
CA GLN A 237 -23.98 -19.58 10.14
C GLN A 237 -24.58 -18.57 11.11
N SER A 238 -25.90 -18.35 11.03
CA SER A 238 -26.57 -17.39 11.91
C SER A 238 -26.43 -17.77 13.39
N ARG A 239 -26.07 -16.79 14.23
CA ARG A 239 -25.73 -16.86 15.65
C ARG A 239 -24.43 -17.61 15.97
N ALA A 240 -23.58 -17.91 14.99
CA ALA A 240 -22.24 -18.42 15.28
C ALA A 240 -21.38 -17.33 15.94
N LYS A 241 -20.58 -17.72 16.93
CA LYS A 241 -19.73 -16.84 17.73
C LYS A 241 -18.27 -17.10 17.42
N HIS A 242 -17.53 -16.04 17.12
CA HIS A 242 -16.11 -16.08 16.83
C HIS A 242 -15.38 -15.18 17.84
N PRO A 243 -14.94 -15.73 18.99
CA PRO A 243 -14.16 -14.97 19.96
C PRO A 243 -12.73 -14.73 19.46
N ALA A 244 -12.15 -13.59 19.82
CA ALA A 244 -10.78 -13.18 19.58
C ALA A 244 -10.19 -12.53 20.83
N GLY A 245 -8.90 -12.78 21.08
CA GLY A 245 -8.18 -12.28 22.25
C GLY A 245 -8.47 -13.04 23.53
N ASP A 246 -7.79 -12.65 24.60
CA ASP A 246 -7.85 -13.34 25.89
C ASP A 246 -9.23 -13.18 26.54
N ASN A 247 -9.92 -14.30 26.76
CA ASN A 247 -11.29 -14.34 27.29
C ASN A 247 -12.33 -13.59 26.43
N GLY A 248 -12.15 -13.56 25.10
CA GLY A 248 -13.15 -13.01 24.17
C GLY A 248 -13.27 -11.50 24.25
N GLU A 249 -12.15 -10.80 24.16
CA GLU A 249 -12.08 -9.32 24.16
C GLU A 249 -12.90 -8.72 23.03
N VAL A 250 -12.93 -9.42 21.88
CA VAL A 250 -13.88 -9.18 20.80
C VAL A 250 -14.58 -10.49 20.48
N ILE A 251 -15.91 -10.46 20.35
CA ILE A 251 -16.70 -11.59 19.88
C ILE A 251 -17.51 -11.15 18.68
N ILE A 252 -17.31 -11.81 17.54
CA ILE A 252 -18.09 -11.55 16.34
C ILE A 252 -19.23 -12.56 16.29
N VAL A 253 -20.46 -12.06 16.37
CA VAL A 253 -21.67 -12.87 16.23
C VAL A 253 -22.20 -12.67 14.82
N THR A 254 -22.26 -13.75 14.05
CA THR A 254 -22.65 -13.65 12.64
C THR A 254 -24.15 -13.87 12.47
N TYR A 255 -24.79 -13.08 11.62
CA TYR A 255 -26.15 -13.30 11.13
C TYR A 255 -26.12 -13.22 9.61
N THR A 256 -27.14 -13.78 8.95
CA THR A 256 -27.24 -13.75 7.48
C THR A 256 -27.49 -12.36 6.91
N SER A 257 -27.76 -11.36 7.75
CA SER A 257 -28.03 -9.97 7.37
C SER A 257 -27.14 -8.94 8.06
N ARG A 258 -26.42 -9.33 9.13
CA ARG A 258 -25.48 -8.44 9.85
C ARG A 258 -24.48 -9.23 10.66
N PHE A 259 -23.31 -8.68 10.95
CA PHE A 259 -22.40 -9.17 11.98
C PHE A 259 -22.43 -8.19 13.16
N GLU A 260 -22.56 -8.71 14.38
CA GLU A 260 -22.42 -7.93 15.62
C GLU A 260 -21.01 -8.12 16.16
N PHE A 261 -20.28 -7.02 16.34
CA PHE A 261 -18.97 -6.98 16.98
C PHE A 261 -19.18 -6.60 18.45
N LEU A 262 -19.05 -7.57 19.33
CA LEU A 262 -19.12 -7.37 20.78
C LEU A 262 -17.71 -7.04 21.27
N ILE A 263 -17.47 -5.81 21.68
CA ILE A 263 -16.18 -5.30 22.15
C ILE A 263 -16.24 -5.17 23.67
N ARG A 264 -15.37 -5.89 24.39
CA ARG A 264 -15.32 -5.86 25.85
C ARG A 264 -14.95 -4.46 26.34
N GLN A 265 -15.53 -4.06 27.47
CA GLN A 265 -15.43 -2.68 27.96
C GLN A 265 -13.99 -2.16 28.10
N ASP A 266 -13.05 -2.97 28.59
CA ASP A 266 -11.65 -2.57 28.74
C ASP A 266 -10.95 -2.28 27.41
N PHE A 267 -11.27 -3.03 26.34
CA PHE A 267 -10.77 -2.72 25.00
C PHE A 267 -11.52 -1.54 24.38
N ALA A 268 -12.82 -1.41 24.66
CA ALA A 268 -13.60 -0.24 24.23
C ALA A 268 -13.08 1.08 24.81
N GLU A 269 -12.62 1.09 26.07
CA GLU A 269 -11.98 2.26 26.69
C GLU A 269 -10.69 2.64 25.97
N GLN A 270 -9.84 1.66 25.63
CA GLN A 270 -8.63 1.90 24.82
C GLN A 270 -8.97 2.42 23.43
N LEU A 271 -10.04 1.90 22.83
CA LEU A 271 -10.54 2.35 21.54
C LEU A 271 -11.01 3.81 21.59
N GLN A 272 -11.67 4.23 22.67
CA GLN A 272 -12.05 5.63 22.87
C GLN A 272 -10.82 6.53 23.02
N VAL A 273 -9.79 6.11 23.75
CA VAL A 273 -8.52 6.86 23.84
C VAL A 273 -7.85 6.97 22.48
N PHE A 274 -7.77 5.88 21.72
CA PHE A 274 -7.20 5.86 20.38
C PHE A 274 -7.92 6.84 19.45
N LEU A 275 -9.25 6.76 19.39
CA LEU A 275 -10.06 7.66 18.57
C LEU A 275 -9.94 9.11 19.04
N GLY A 276 -9.96 9.38 20.35
CA GLY A 276 -9.76 10.73 20.88
C GLY A 276 -8.37 11.32 20.58
N THR A 277 -7.36 10.46 20.37
CA THR A 277 -5.99 10.88 20.06
C THR A 277 -5.78 11.14 18.57
N TYR A 278 -6.35 10.31 17.69
CA TYR A 278 -6.02 10.29 16.26
C TYR A 278 -7.18 10.67 15.33
N LEU A 279 -8.42 10.67 15.80
CA LEU A 279 -9.53 11.22 15.02
C LEU A 279 -9.49 12.74 15.19
N GLU A 280 -8.78 13.43 14.30
CA GLU A 280 -8.86 14.88 14.23
C GLU A 280 -10.34 15.27 14.04
N ILE A 281 -10.85 16.08 14.97
CA ILE A 281 -12.12 16.77 14.78
C ILE A 281 -11.81 17.80 13.69
N GLU A 282 -12.32 17.59 12.48
CA GLU A 282 -12.27 18.63 11.45
C GLU A 282 -12.85 19.92 12.05
N PRO A 283 -12.11 21.05 12.03
CA PRO A 283 -12.64 22.33 12.47
C PRO A 283 -13.76 22.85 11.58
#